data_AF-A0A439CNC8-F1
#
_entry.id   AF-A0A439CNC8-F1
#
_cell.length_a   1.000
_cell.length_b   1.000
_cell.length_c   1.000
_cell.angle_alpha   90.00
_cell.angle_beta   90.00
_cell.angle_gamma   90.00
#
_symmetry.space_group_name_H-M   'P 1'
#
loop_
_entity.id
_entity.type
_entity.pdbx_description
1 polymer ?
#
loop_
_entity_poly.entity_id
_entity_poly.type
_entity_poly.pdbx_seq_one_letter_code
_entity_poly.pdbx_strand_id
1 'polypeptide(L)'
;MHLLDLPLELLDQIFSDAVEDRTFKRVMRLRLVNSQFRCLTDEAIFSSRMLDDVAFDPEINLNCAEQHDSPWILYLRTYMGRRIYQERNEKTMRGQYRQVAEYLWVAGSKVFPGLTFDDCIYDLAGVTFFINSSLETSALLKSTSCKDSFSQPQLATLFLNAVVYMGLEPFAKALISEDANDYWQCPTVAASTKPCFRRLIEMASYRGHLGLVEHLVQVEKKMQHRTWSYMSASTASSILRYASIGGHLAVMEYALDNSNLLNEHLTSMTRRNLGTALSYTHSPDVYRRLAAILEQGLDPFETTTRDDVYSRLDLAARQGNTEMVRHLLRQDLCLNQPGAHTNAEPLPHKQG
;
A
#
# COMPACT_ATOMS: atom_id res chain seq x y z
N MET A 1 14.74 13.15 -42.23
CA MET A 1 15.25 13.59 -40.92
C MET A 1 14.48 12.81 -39.88
N HIS A 2 15.14 12.00 -39.05
CA HIS A 2 14.43 11.30 -37.98
C HIS A 2 14.10 12.31 -36.88
N LEU A 3 12.97 12.13 -36.21
CA LEU A 3 12.53 13.04 -35.15
C LEU A 3 13.62 13.26 -34.10
N LEU A 4 14.35 12.19 -33.74
CA LEU A 4 15.41 12.21 -32.72
C LEU A 4 16.72 12.86 -33.18
N ASP A 5 16.83 13.23 -34.46
CA ASP A 5 17.97 14.00 -34.99
C ASP A 5 17.80 15.51 -34.77
N LEU A 6 16.64 15.93 -34.23
CA LEU A 6 16.36 17.32 -33.91
C LEU A 6 17.19 17.81 -32.71
N PRO A 7 17.52 19.12 -32.65
CA PRO A 7 18.00 19.77 -31.44
C PRO A 7 17.10 19.48 -30.22
N LEU A 8 17.71 19.38 -29.04
CA LEU A 8 17.01 19.06 -27.79
C LEU A 8 15.88 20.05 -27.50
N GLU A 9 16.07 21.33 -27.83
CA GLU A 9 15.07 22.38 -27.62
C GLU A 9 13.81 22.15 -28.46
N LEU A 10 13.97 21.65 -29.69
CA LEU A 10 12.84 21.31 -30.55
C LEU A 10 12.17 20.01 -30.10
N LEU A 11 12.94 19.04 -29.61
CA LEU A 11 12.39 17.84 -29.01
C LEU A 11 11.55 18.17 -27.77
N ASP A 12 12.09 18.97 -26.85
CA ASP A 12 11.38 19.39 -25.64
C ASP A 12 10.07 20.10 -25.97
N GLN A 13 10.08 21.03 -26.94
CA GLN A 13 8.85 21.70 -27.38
C GLN A 13 7.83 20.72 -27.96
N ILE A 14 8.25 19.82 -28.86
CA ILE A 14 7.35 18.83 -29.48
C ILE A 14 6.70 17.93 -28.42
N PHE A 15 7.47 17.48 -27.42
CA PHE A 15 6.93 16.64 -26.37
C PHE A 15 6.05 17.43 -25.40
N SER A 16 6.36 18.69 -25.10
CA SER A 16 5.49 19.57 -24.30
C SER A 16 4.13 19.75 -24.98
N ASP A 17 4.12 20.17 -26.25
CA ASP A 17 2.88 20.36 -27.03
C ASP A 17 2.09 19.04 -27.14
N ALA A 18 2.79 17.92 -27.37
CA ALA A 18 2.16 16.61 -27.45
C ALA A 18 1.53 16.16 -26.12
N VAL A 19 2.08 16.57 -24.97
CA VAL A 19 1.52 16.27 -23.65
C VAL A 19 0.31 17.16 -23.35
N GLU A 20 0.40 18.46 -23.65
CA GLU A 20 -0.65 19.44 -23.40
C GLU A 20 -1.91 19.20 -24.24
N ASP A 21 -1.76 18.80 -25.51
CA ASP A 21 -2.88 18.60 -26.43
C ASP A 21 -3.58 17.23 -26.31
N ARG A 22 -3.12 16.35 -25.41
CA ARG A 22 -3.54 14.94 -25.38
C ARG A 22 -4.04 14.48 -24.02
N THR A 23 -4.93 13.49 -24.04
CA THR A 23 -5.34 12.79 -22.83
C THR A 23 -4.18 11.99 -22.24
N PHE A 24 -4.15 11.82 -20.91
CA PHE A 24 -3.10 11.07 -20.21
C PHE A 24 -2.88 9.67 -20.81
N LYS A 25 -3.95 8.95 -21.13
CA LYS A 25 -3.88 7.64 -21.80
C LYS A 25 -3.16 7.68 -23.15
N ARG A 26 -3.32 8.77 -23.92
CA ARG A 26 -2.60 8.94 -25.20
C ARG A 26 -1.15 9.32 -24.99
N VAL A 27 -0.85 10.15 -23.99
CA VAL A 27 0.53 10.50 -23.60
C VAL A 27 1.30 9.25 -23.17
N MET A 28 0.69 8.39 -22.34
CA MET A 28 1.32 7.15 -21.87
C MET A 28 1.71 6.18 -23.00
N ARG A 29 1.04 6.26 -24.17
CA ARG A 29 1.43 5.45 -25.34
C ARG A 29 2.74 5.92 -25.96
N LEU A 30 3.09 7.20 -25.85
CA LEU A 30 4.38 7.72 -26.34
C LEU A 30 5.55 7.07 -25.57
N ARG A 31 5.37 6.80 -24.28
CA ARG A 31 6.36 6.11 -23.43
C ARG A 31 6.68 4.68 -23.89
N LEU A 32 5.80 4.06 -24.67
CA LEU A 32 5.95 2.67 -25.12
C LEU A 32 6.81 2.53 -26.39
N VAL A 33 7.16 3.64 -27.06
CA VAL A 33 7.92 3.58 -28.31
C VAL A 33 9.35 3.11 -28.08
N ASN A 34 10.09 3.78 -27.21
CA ASN A 34 11.44 3.39 -26.79
C ASN A 34 11.85 4.13 -25.49
N SER A 35 13.04 3.83 -24.97
CA SER A 35 13.57 4.43 -23.74
C SER A 35 13.75 5.95 -23.80
N GLN A 36 14.13 6.50 -24.94
CA GLN A 36 14.31 7.94 -25.13
C GLN A 36 12.97 8.68 -25.15
N PHE A 37 11.98 8.15 -25.87
CA PHE A 37 10.60 8.64 -25.83
C PHE A 37 10.02 8.61 -24.42
N ARG A 38 10.26 7.52 -23.68
CA ARG A 38 9.86 7.42 -22.27
C ARG A 38 10.45 8.57 -21.44
N CYS A 39 11.75 8.84 -21.56
CA CYS A 39 12.43 9.91 -20.85
C CYS A 39 11.83 11.29 -21.19
N LEU A 40 11.77 11.65 -22.48
CA LEU A 40 11.25 12.93 -22.95
C LEU A 40 9.77 13.12 -22.56
N THR A 41 8.96 12.07 -22.66
CA THR A 41 7.55 12.12 -22.24
C THR A 41 7.44 12.30 -20.72
N ASP A 42 8.25 11.61 -19.92
CA ASP A 42 8.23 11.76 -18.46
C ASP A 42 8.65 13.17 -18.03
N GLU A 43 9.64 13.76 -18.70
CA GLU A 43 10.04 15.17 -18.51
C GLU A 43 8.93 16.16 -18.89
N ALA A 44 8.26 15.94 -20.03
CA ALA A 44 7.17 16.79 -20.48
C ALA A 44 5.92 16.68 -19.58
N ILE A 45 5.55 15.48 -19.13
CA ILE A 45 4.49 15.26 -18.13
C ILE A 45 4.80 16.03 -16.84
N PHE A 46 6.05 15.96 -16.39
CA PHE A 46 6.49 16.64 -15.19
C PHE A 46 6.44 18.16 -15.32
N SER A 47 6.96 18.68 -16.44
CA SER A 47 7.07 20.12 -16.69
C SER A 47 5.71 20.78 -16.91
N SER A 48 4.82 20.13 -17.66
CA SER A 48 3.43 20.57 -17.90
C SER A 48 2.52 20.43 -16.68
N ARG A 49 2.98 19.73 -15.62
CA ARG A 49 2.20 19.43 -14.42
C ARG A 49 0.91 18.67 -14.69
N MET A 50 0.89 17.86 -15.75
CA MET A 50 -0.29 17.10 -16.19
C MET A 50 -0.96 16.30 -15.06
N LEU A 51 -0.18 15.82 -14.10
CA LEU A 51 -0.68 15.00 -13.00
C LEU A 51 -1.15 15.77 -11.76
N ASP A 52 -1.06 17.10 -11.73
CA ASP A 52 -1.45 17.86 -10.54
C ASP A 52 -2.97 17.82 -10.28
N ASP A 53 -3.76 17.59 -11.33
CA ASP A 53 -5.22 17.51 -11.27
C ASP A 53 -5.77 16.07 -11.15
N VAL A 54 -4.89 15.08 -10.89
CA VAL A 54 -5.26 13.64 -10.85
C VAL A 54 -6.36 13.30 -9.85
N ALA A 55 -6.54 14.08 -8.79
CA ALA A 55 -7.55 13.79 -7.78
C ALA A 55 -9.00 14.01 -8.21
N PHE A 56 -9.24 14.49 -9.44
CA PHE A 56 -10.57 14.69 -9.99
C PHE A 56 -11.05 13.52 -10.84
N ASP A 57 -10.27 12.45 -10.98
CA ASP A 57 -10.74 11.23 -11.62
C ASP A 57 -11.47 10.37 -10.57
N PRO A 58 -12.82 10.31 -10.60
CA PRO A 58 -13.60 9.54 -9.63
C PRO A 58 -13.41 8.03 -9.81
N GLU A 59 -12.78 7.58 -10.91
CA GLU A 59 -12.42 6.18 -11.11
C GLU A 59 -11.13 5.79 -10.37
N ILE A 60 -10.34 6.78 -9.91
CA ILE A 60 -9.06 6.55 -9.24
C ILE A 60 -9.22 6.65 -7.73
N ASN A 61 -9.44 5.51 -7.09
CA ASN A 61 -9.43 5.41 -5.63
C ASN A 61 -7.99 5.31 -5.09
N LEU A 62 -7.35 6.46 -4.90
CA LEU A 62 -5.96 6.59 -4.42
C LEU A 62 -5.68 5.95 -3.05
N ASN A 63 -6.72 5.63 -2.28
CA ASN A 63 -6.61 5.12 -0.90
C ASN A 63 -6.92 3.63 -0.79
N CYS A 64 -7.09 2.95 -1.93
CA CYS A 64 -7.34 1.53 -1.98
C CYS A 64 -6.01 0.78 -1.88
N ALA A 65 -5.68 0.23 -0.70
CA ALA A 65 -4.45 -0.54 -0.43
C ALA A 65 -4.12 -1.54 -1.55
N GLU A 66 -5.15 -2.19 -2.08
CA GLU A 66 -5.13 -3.15 -3.17
C GLU A 66 -4.56 -2.60 -4.50
N GLN A 67 -4.51 -1.28 -4.66
CA GLN A 67 -4.00 -0.57 -5.84
C GLN A 67 -2.63 0.07 -5.61
N HIS A 68 -2.04 0.01 -4.41
CA HIS A 68 -0.79 0.73 -4.10
C HIS A 68 0.41 0.27 -4.94
N ASP A 69 0.42 -0.99 -5.36
CA ASP A 69 1.44 -1.55 -6.26
C ASP A 69 1.00 -1.59 -7.73
N SER A 70 -0.15 -0.98 -8.06
CA SER A 70 -0.54 -0.83 -9.46
C SER A 70 0.48 0.04 -10.20
N PRO A 71 0.80 -0.26 -11.47
CA PRO A 71 1.77 0.52 -12.24
C PRO A 71 1.45 2.02 -12.30
N TRP A 72 0.16 2.37 -12.24
CA TRP A 72 -0.31 3.73 -12.19
C TRP A 72 0.04 4.43 -10.87
N ILE A 73 -0.26 3.81 -9.71
CA ILE A 73 0.06 4.40 -8.41
C ILE A 73 1.58 4.46 -8.20
N LEU A 74 2.34 3.46 -8.65
CA LEU A 74 3.80 3.51 -8.62
C LEU A 74 4.35 4.68 -9.45
N TYR A 75 3.80 4.92 -10.64
CA TYR A 75 4.18 6.07 -11.45
C TYR A 75 3.83 7.40 -10.78
N LEU A 76 2.64 7.51 -10.19
CA LEU A 76 2.21 8.71 -9.46
C LEU A 76 3.07 8.95 -8.20
N ARG A 77 3.49 7.89 -7.50
CA ARG A 77 4.45 7.94 -6.39
C ARG A 77 5.80 8.51 -6.86
N THR A 78 6.32 8.04 -8.00
CA THR A 78 7.56 8.57 -8.57
C THR A 78 7.43 10.05 -8.93
N TYR A 79 6.33 10.43 -9.58
CA TYR A 79 6.02 11.82 -9.89
C TYR A 79 5.97 12.68 -8.62
N MET A 80 5.23 12.23 -7.59
CA MET A 80 5.14 12.93 -6.30
C MET A 80 6.49 13.06 -5.62
N GLY A 81 7.29 11.99 -5.58
CA GLY A 81 8.65 12.01 -5.04
C GLY A 81 9.50 13.08 -5.71
N ARG A 82 9.48 13.14 -7.04
CA ARG A 82 10.18 14.19 -7.81
C ARG A 82 9.66 15.60 -7.49
N ARG A 83 8.35 15.77 -7.30
CA ARG A 83 7.76 17.06 -6.90
C ARG A 83 8.20 17.50 -5.50
N ILE A 84 8.29 16.58 -4.54
CA ILE A 84 8.80 16.85 -3.19
C ILE A 84 10.30 17.18 -3.27
N TYR A 85 11.06 16.39 -4.03
CA TYR A 85 12.50 16.57 -4.23
C TYR A 85 12.87 17.95 -4.80
N GLN A 86 12.05 18.53 -5.66
CA GLN A 86 12.32 19.85 -6.27
C GLN A 86 11.74 21.02 -5.47
N GLU A 87 10.93 20.77 -4.46
CA GLU A 87 10.32 21.84 -3.67
C GLU A 87 11.40 22.57 -2.86
N ARG A 88 11.48 23.90 -3.04
CA ARG A 88 12.42 24.76 -2.32
C ARG A 88 11.74 25.58 -1.22
N ASN A 89 10.41 25.72 -1.29
CA ASN A 89 9.68 26.48 -0.30
C ASN A 89 9.28 25.56 0.86
N GLU A 90 10.05 25.66 1.94
CA GLU A 90 9.87 24.97 3.22
C GLU A 90 8.48 25.16 3.85
N LYS A 91 7.79 26.26 3.52
CA LYS A 91 6.46 26.56 4.08
C LYS A 91 5.33 25.79 3.41
N THR A 92 5.56 25.25 2.20
CA THR A 92 4.57 24.43 1.50
C THR A 92 4.49 23.04 2.14
N MET A 93 3.37 22.33 1.92
CA MET A 93 3.27 20.94 2.38
C MET A 93 4.39 20.07 1.79
N ARG A 94 4.71 20.21 0.49
CA ARG A 94 5.82 19.47 -0.11
C ARG A 94 7.18 19.82 0.53
N GLY A 95 7.39 21.09 0.90
CA GLY A 95 8.58 21.54 1.61
C GLY A 95 8.72 20.85 2.97
N GLN A 96 7.63 20.65 3.68
CA GLN A 96 7.63 19.91 4.95
C GLN A 96 7.90 18.42 4.78
N TYR A 97 7.30 17.78 3.75
CA TYR A 97 7.66 16.39 3.41
C TYR A 97 9.15 16.26 3.08
N ARG A 98 9.70 17.22 2.34
CA ARG A 98 11.14 17.28 2.06
C ARG A 98 11.96 17.44 3.34
N GLN A 99 11.60 18.34 4.24
CA GLN A 99 12.29 18.51 5.53
C GLN A 99 12.31 17.24 6.36
N VAL A 100 11.19 16.50 6.41
CA VAL A 100 11.14 15.18 7.07
C VAL A 100 12.07 14.18 6.39
N ALA A 101 12.10 14.16 5.05
CA ALA A 101 13.03 13.31 4.30
C ALA A 101 14.49 13.64 4.58
N GLU A 102 14.84 14.93 4.66
CA GLU A 102 16.20 15.41 4.95
C GLU A 102 16.60 15.00 6.37
N TYR A 103 15.71 15.19 7.35
CA TYR A 103 15.94 14.78 8.72
C TYR A 103 16.11 13.26 8.84
N LEU A 104 15.24 12.47 8.20
CA LEU A 104 15.34 11.01 8.13
C LEU A 104 16.67 10.57 7.53
N TRP A 105 17.11 11.22 6.46
CA TRP A 105 18.36 10.89 5.81
C TRP A 105 19.56 11.21 6.71
N VAL A 106 19.61 12.40 7.32
CA VAL A 106 20.71 12.81 8.21
C VAL A 106 20.79 11.97 9.48
N ALA A 107 19.64 11.64 10.08
CA ALA A 107 19.59 10.79 11.27
C ALA A 107 19.81 9.31 10.92
N GLY A 108 19.12 8.83 9.89
CA GLY A 108 19.08 7.43 9.47
C GLY A 108 20.37 6.94 8.84
N SER A 109 21.06 7.75 8.03
CA SER A 109 22.33 7.36 7.39
C SER A 109 23.44 7.01 8.38
N LYS A 110 23.36 7.50 9.63
CA LYS A 110 24.29 7.13 10.71
C LYS A 110 24.08 5.71 11.23
N VAL A 111 22.86 5.20 11.14
CA VAL A 111 22.45 3.87 11.64
C VAL A 111 22.37 2.85 10.49
N PHE A 112 22.01 3.31 9.30
CA PHE A 112 21.84 2.49 8.09
C PHE A 112 22.78 3.00 6.98
N PRO A 113 24.03 2.49 6.92
CA PRO A 113 24.97 2.82 5.86
C PRO A 113 24.38 2.38 4.52
N GLY A 114 23.99 3.34 3.69
CA GLY A 114 23.34 3.10 2.39
C GLY A 114 21.98 3.76 2.22
N LEU A 115 21.36 4.26 3.30
CA LEU A 115 20.14 5.05 3.18
C LEU A 115 20.42 6.37 2.44
N THR A 116 19.78 6.57 1.28
CA THR A 116 19.92 7.79 0.48
C THR A 116 18.78 8.76 0.73
N PHE A 117 18.99 10.02 0.34
CA PHE A 117 17.93 11.01 0.39
C PHE A 117 16.77 10.67 -0.56
N ASP A 118 17.09 10.09 -1.73
CA ASP A 118 16.08 9.66 -2.70
C ASP A 118 15.19 8.55 -2.11
N ASP A 119 15.77 7.58 -1.40
CA ASP A 119 15.00 6.53 -0.72
C ASP A 119 13.99 7.13 0.26
N CYS A 120 14.44 8.09 1.09
CA CYS A 120 13.56 8.80 2.03
C CYS A 120 12.41 9.52 1.31
N ILE A 121 12.70 10.20 0.19
CA ILE A 121 11.69 10.93 -0.59
C ILE A 121 10.67 9.99 -1.21
N TYR A 122 11.12 8.90 -1.86
CA TYR A 122 10.23 7.95 -2.52
C TYR A 122 9.37 7.18 -1.52
N ASP A 123 9.95 6.76 -0.38
CA ASP A 123 9.18 6.09 0.66
C ASP A 123 8.20 7.03 1.35
N LEU A 124 8.56 8.30 1.61
CA LEU A 124 7.63 9.31 2.10
C LEU A 124 6.49 9.59 1.12
N ALA A 125 6.79 9.67 -0.18
CA ALA A 125 5.74 9.73 -1.20
C ALA A 125 4.83 8.50 -1.11
N GLY A 126 5.40 7.33 -0.86
CA GLY A 126 4.64 6.10 -0.61
C GLY A 126 3.71 6.17 0.60
N VAL A 127 4.18 6.73 1.72
CA VAL A 127 3.40 6.94 2.95
C VAL A 127 2.16 7.76 2.67
N THR A 128 2.22 8.78 1.81
CA THR A 128 1.07 9.67 1.53
C THR A 128 -0.17 8.92 1.09
N PHE A 129 -0.03 7.92 0.23
CA PHE A 129 -1.15 7.10 -0.24
C PHE A 129 -1.78 6.24 0.87
N PHE A 130 -1.07 6.04 1.98
CA PHE A 130 -1.52 5.25 3.12
C PHE A 130 -2.20 6.09 4.21
N ILE A 131 -1.68 7.30 4.44
CA ILE A 131 -2.13 8.15 5.55
C ILE A 131 -3.11 9.25 5.12
N ASN A 132 -3.02 9.74 3.88
CA ASN A 132 -3.77 10.88 3.40
C ASN A 132 -5.10 10.47 2.76
N SER A 133 -6.09 11.35 2.85
CA SER A 133 -7.26 11.34 1.97
C SER A 133 -6.88 11.65 0.52
N SER A 134 -7.75 11.29 -0.43
CA SER A 134 -7.58 11.69 -1.84
C SER A 134 -7.46 13.22 -2.00
N LEU A 135 -8.17 13.99 -1.18
CA LEU A 135 -8.08 15.46 -1.13
C LEU A 135 -6.71 15.95 -0.66
N GLU A 136 -6.15 15.36 0.40
CA GLU A 136 -4.82 15.72 0.90
C GLU A 136 -3.71 15.35 -0.08
N THR A 137 -3.80 14.17 -0.72
CA THR A 137 -2.90 13.77 -1.80
C THR A 137 -3.00 14.73 -2.99
N SER A 138 -4.21 15.16 -3.36
CA SER A 138 -4.42 16.22 -4.36
C SER A 138 -3.73 17.52 -3.98
N ALA A 139 -3.95 17.98 -2.75
CA ALA A 139 -3.40 19.24 -2.28
C ALA A 139 -1.87 19.21 -2.23
N LEU A 140 -1.27 18.04 -1.97
CA LEU A 140 0.18 17.83 -2.04
C LEU A 140 0.71 17.89 -3.49
N LEU A 141 -0.01 17.28 -4.45
CA LEU A 141 0.31 17.38 -5.87
C LEU A 141 0.24 18.83 -6.37
N LYS A 142 -0.82 19.56 -6.02
CA LYS A 142 -1.04 20.95 -6.46
C LYS A 142 -0.18 21.97 -5.71
N SER A 143 0.30 21.64 -4.50
CA SER A 143 0.90 22.61 -3.55
C SER A 143 0.03 23.85 -3.35
N THR A 144 -1.27 23.63 -3.28
CA THR A 144 -2.27 24.69 -3.08
C THR A 144 -2.42 25.11 -1.61
N SER A 145 -1.68 24.49 -0.69
CA SER A 145 -1.74 24.81 0.74
C SER A 145 -0.58 25.70 1.17
N CYS A 146 -0.88 26.99 1.36
CA CYS A 146 -0.01 28.01 1.95
C CYS A 146 -0.54 28.50 3.31
N LYS A 147 -1.56 27.86 3.89
CA LYS A 147 -2.25 28.46 5.05
C LYS A 147 -1.72 28.03 6.41
N ASP A 148 -1.19 26.82 6.57
CA ASP A 148 -0.60 26.41 7.85
C ASP A 148 0.63 25.54 7.59
N SER A 149 1.79 25.99 8.07
CA SER A 149 2.94 25.11 8.18
C SER A 149 2.59 23.94 9.10
N PHE A 150 3.04 22.71 8.80
CA PHE A 150 2.85 21.59 9.71
C PHE A 150 3.33 22.00 11.12
N SER A 151 2.43 21.83 12.08
CA SER A 151 2.78 21.92 13.49
C SER A 151 3.86 20.88 13.82
N GLN A 152 4.68 21.13 14.84
CA GLN A 152 5.67 20.15 15.33
C GLN A 152 5.05 18.75 15.55
N PRO A 153 3.83 18.63 16.11
CA PRO A 153 3.10 17.35 16.16
C PRO A 153 2.86 16.64 14.82
N GLN A 154 2.50 17.38 13.79
CA GLN A 154 2.25 16.81 12.45
C GLN A 154 3.54 16.33 11.80
N LEU A 155 4.64 17.08 11.96
CA LEU A 155 5.97 16.65 11.51
C LEU A 155 6.43 15.38 12.22
N ALA A 156 6.27 15.31 13.56
CA ALA A 156 6.62 14.14 14.35
C ALA A 156 5.79 12.90 13.94
N THR A 157 4.51 13.09 13.65
CA THR A 157 3.62 12.03 13.16
C THR A 157 4.03 11.54 11.78
N LEU A 158 4.32 12.45 10.84
CA LEU A 158 4.80 12.08 9.51
C LEU A 158 6.14 11.33 9.60
N PHE A 159 7.04 11.78 10.47
CA PHE A 159 8.32 11.12 10.73
C PHE A 159 8.11 9.68 11.22
N LEU A 160 7.25 9.45 12.22
CA LEU A 160 6.97 8.08 12.69
C LEU A 160 6.41 7.19 11.58
N ASN A 161 5.41 7.69 10.84
CA ASN A 161 4.81 6.92 9.75
C ASN A 161 5.87 6.51 8.72
N ALA A 162 6.79 7.42 8.39
CA ALA A 162 7.90 7.15 7.48
C ALA A 162 8.86 6.10 8.04
N VAL A 163 9.33 6.26 9.27
CA VAL A 163 10.23 5.29 9.92
C VAL A 163 9.62 3.88 9.94
N VAL A 164 8.32 3.76 10.26
CA VAL A 164 7.61 2.48 10.28
C VAL A 164 7.45 1.91 8.88
N TYR A 165 7.03 2.72 7.91
CA TYR A 165 6.84 2.29 6.52
C TYR A 165 8.17 1.85 5.88
N MET A 166 9.27 2.53 6.19
CA MET A 166 10.61 2.20 5.69
C MET A 166 11.26 1.00 6.41
N GLY A 167 10.73 0.58 7.57
CA GLY A 167 11.30 -0.54 8.33
C GLY A 167 12.55 -0.17 9.10
N LEU A 168 12.71 1.10 9.46
CA LEU A 168 13.85 1.59 10.26
C LEU A 168 13.65 1.22 11.73
N GLU A 169 13.72 -0.09 12.01
CA GLU A 169 13.24 -0.71 13.25
C GLU A 169 13.81 -0.09 14.55
N PRO A 170 15.12 0.19 14.67
CA PRO A 170 15.69 0.81 15.87
C PRO A 170 15.11 2.21 16.14
N PHE A 171 14.86 3.00 15.09
CA PHE A 171 14.23 4.31 15.25
C PHE A 171 12.78 4.18 15.67
N ALA A 172 12.01 3.30 15.02
CA ALA A 172 10.61 3.10 15.37
C ALA A 172 10.48 2.65 16.84
N LYS A 173 11.29 1.68 17.28
CA LYS A 173 11.32 1.20 18.66
C LYS A 173 11.77 2.29 19.66
N ALA A 174 12.69 3.17 19.26
CA ALA A 174 13.11 4.27 20.13
C ALA A 174 12.01 5.33 20.30
N LEU A 175 11.19 5.55 19.28
CA LEU A 175 10.15 6.58 19.31
C LEU A 175 8.81 6.06 19.87
N ILE A 176 8.56 4.75 19.76
CA ILE A 176 7.38 4.09 20.30
C ILE A 176 7.67 3.70 21.74
N SER A 177 7.01 4.36 22.68
CA SER A 177 7.07 4.00 24.10
C SER A 177 6.31 2.70 24.36
N GLU A 178 6.79 1.95 25.35
CA GLU A 178 6.04 0.84 25.92
C GLU A 178 4.99 1.29 26.94
N ASP A 179 4.95 2.58 27.29
CA ASP A 179 3.92 3.13 28.18
C ASP A 179 2.55 3.09 27.48
N ALA A 180 1.64 2.32 28.07
CA ALA A 180 0.25 2.16 27.63
C ALA A 180 -0.50 3.50 27.50
N ASN A 181 -0.15 4.50 28.31
CA ASN A 181 -0.79 5.81 28.32
C ASN A 181 -0.11 6.83 27.39
N ASP A 182 1.15 6.59 27.02
CA ASP A 182 1.93 7.49 26.15
C ASP A 182 2.89 6.74 25.25
N TYR A 183 2.33 5.89 24.37
CA TYR A 183 3.08 5.07 23.42
C TYR A 183 3.92 5.83 22.40
N TRP A 184 3.82 7.16 22.40
CA TRP A 184 4.52 8.02 21.48
C TRP A 184 5.39 8.98 22.28
N GLN A 185 6.72 8.81 22.22
CA GLN A 185 7.67 9.59 23.04
C GLN A 185 7.85 11.05 22.57
N CYS A 186 6.83 11.64 21.94
CA CYS A 186 6.82 13.08 21.63
C CYS A 186 5.87 13.80 22.62
N PRO A 187 6.39 14.26 23.77
CA PRO A 187 5.58 14.82 24.87
C PRO A 187 4.88 16.14 24.52
N THR A 188 5.16 16.74 23.36
CA THR A 188 4.58 18.00 22.88
C THR A 188 3.33 17.80 22.00
N VAL A 189 2.89 16.56 21.80
CA VAL A 189 1.83 16.19 20.85
C VAL A 189 0.51 15.93 21.58
N ALA A 190 -0.52 16.71 21.25
CA ALA A 190 -1.87 16.47 21.77
C ALA A 190 -2.38 15.07 21.34
N ALA A 191 -3.18 14.42 22.18
CA ALA A 191 -3.67 13.06 21.92
C ALA A 191 -4.41 12.92 20.57
N SER A 192 -5.11 13.97 20.12
CA SER A 192 -5.83 14.02 18.83
C SER A 192 -4.91 14.04 17.60
N THR A 193 -3.63 14.36 17.77
CA THR A 193 -2.62 14.40 16.71
C THR A 193 -1.71 13.18 16.69
N LYS A 194 -1.87 12.24 17.64
CA LYS A 194 -1.09 11.00 17.64
C LYS A 194 -1.45 10.14 16.42
N PRO A 195 -0.47 9.51 15.75
CA PRO A 195 -0.74 8.61 14.62
C PRO A 195 -1.71 7.51 15.05
N CYS A 196 -2.64 7.11 14.19
CA CYS A 196 -3.48 5.95 14.51
C CYS A 196 -2.58 4.71 14.67
N PHE A 197 -2.50 4.14 15.88
CA PHE A 197 -1.61 3.00 16.17
C PHE A 197 -1.86 1.81 15.23
N ARG A 198 -3.14 1.53 14.95
CA ARG A 198 -3.56 0.55 13.95
C ARG A 198 -2.93 0.81 12.58
N ARG A 199 -2.84 2.06 12.14
CA ARG A 199 -2.27 2.42 10.84
C ARG A 199 -0.77 2.14 10.77
N LEU A 200 -0.04 2.25 11.88
CA LEU A 200 1.37 1.84 11.97
C LEU A 200 1.52 0.33 11.71
N ILE A 201 0.67 -0.50 12.36
CA ILE A 201 0.64 -1.96 12.15
C ILE A 201 0.33 -2.27 10.68
N GLU A 202 -0.66 -1.60 10.10
CA GLU A 202 -1.07 -1.81 8.71
C GLU A 202 0.07 -1.48 7.73
N MET A 203 0.80 -0.37 7.92
CA MET A 203 1.98 -0.03 7.10
C MET A 203 3.12 -1.03 7.24
N ALA A 204 3.47 -1.40 8.47
CA ALA A 204 4.52 -2.39 8.72
C ALA A 204 4.16 -3.75 8.08
N SER A 205 2.88 -4.13 8.15
CA SER A 205 2.37 -5.35 7.53
C SER A 205 2.43 -5.29 6.01
N TYR A 206 2.01 -4.18 5.42
CA TYR A 206 2.05 -3.95 3.97
C TYR A 206 3.47 -4.00 3.41
N ARG A 207 4.48 -3.59 4.18
CA ARG A 207 5.89 -3.58 3.77
C ARG A 207 6.68 -4.81 4.24
N GLY A 208 6.05 -5.71 4.99
CA GLY A 208 6.65 -6.98 5.39
C GLY A 208 7.62 -6.88 6.57
N HIS A 209 7.55 -5.81 7.36
CA HIS A 209 8.46 -5.57 8.48
C HIS A 209 8.04 -6.37 9.71
N LEU A 210 8.25 -7.69 9.69
CA LEU A 210 7.79 -8.61 10.74
C LEU A 210 8.21 -8.19 12.16
N GLY A 211 9.49 -7.84 12.38
CA GLY A 211 9.98 -7.42 13.69
C GLY A 211 9.28 -6.16 14.23
N LEU A 212 8.84 -5.25 13.35
CA LEU A 212 8.02 -4.11 13.73
C LEU A 212 6.56 -4.48 13.98
N VAL A 213 5.98 -5.37 13.17
CA VAL A 213 4.62 -5.89 13.42
C VAL A 213 4.55 -6.55 14.79
N GLU A 214 5.51 -7.40 15.12
CA GLU A 214 5.63 -8.04 16.43
C GLU A 214 5.70 -7.01 17.56
N HIS A 215 6.61 -6.04 17.44
CA HIS A 215 6.78 -5.01 18.46
C HIS A 215 5.51 -4.17 18.65
N LEU A 216 4.89 -3.72 17.55
CA LEU A 216 3.66 -2.92 17.59
C LEU A 216 2.50 -3.71 18.23
N VAL A 217 2.32 -4.98 17.88
CA VAL A 217 1.28 -5.83 18.49
C VAL A 217 1.50 -5.98 20.00
N GLN A 218 2.75 -6.13 20.45
CA GLN A 218 3.05 -6.21 21.89
C GLN A 218 2.71 -4.90 22.62
N VAL A 219 3.03 -3.76 22.02
CA VAL A 219 2.68 -2.44 22.55
C VAL A 219 1.15 -2.26 22.59
N GLU A 220 0.41 -2.67 21.55
CA GLU A 220 -1.07 -2.64 21.55
C GLU A 220 -1.67 -3.48 22.69
N LYS A 221 -1.15 -4.68 22.91
CA LYS A 221 -1.62 -5.56 24.01
C LYS A 221 -1.44 -4.89 25.37
N LYS A 222 -0.30 -4.24 25.60
CA LYS A 222 -0.01 -3.47 26.82
C LYS A 222 -0.99 -2.31 27.00
N MET A 223 -1.26 -1.54 25.94
CA MET A 223 -2.23 -0.42 25.97
C MET A 223 -3.64 -0.86 26.35
N GLN A 224 -4.08 -2.00 25.83
CA GLN A 224 -5.42 -2.50 26.07
C GLN A 224 -5.55 -3.23 27.42
N HIS A 225 -4.48 -3.26 28.23
CA HIS A 225 -4.36 -4.04 29.46
C HIS A 225 -4.82 -5.49 29.31
N ARG A 226 -4.61 -6.08 28.12
CA ARG A 226 -5.05 -7.44 27.82
C ARG A 226 -3.99 -8.43 28.28
N THR A 227 -4.41 -9.40 29.07
CA THR A 227 -3.60 -10.53 29.55
C THR A 227 -3.66 -11.75 28.64
N TRP A 228 -4.42 -11.70 27.53
CA TRP A 228 -4.54 -12.83 26.60
C TRP A 228 -3.25 -13.05 25.79
N SER A 229 -2.91 -14.32 25.53
CA SER A 229 -1.73 -14.69 24.73
C SER A 229 -1.85 -14.24 23.28
N TYR A 230 -3.06 -14.21 22.73
CA TYR A 230 -3.35 -13.92 21.32
C TYR A 230 -3.64 -12.44 21.05
N MET A 231 -3.35 -11.98 19.83
CA MET A 231 -3.79 -10.67 19.36
C MET A 231 -5.30 -10.67 19.05
N SER A 232 -5.93 -9.49 19.05
CA SER A 232 -7.36 -9.38 18.73
C SER A 232 -7.66 -9.79 17.27
N ALA A 233 -8.85 -10.35 16.99
CA ALA A 233 -9.27 -10.65 15.61
C ALA A 233 -9.27 -9.42 14.69
N SER A 234 -9.57 -8.24 15.22
CA SER A 234 -9.49 -6.99 14.45
C SER A 234 -8.05 -6.69 14.02
N THR A 235 -7.09 -6.82 14.93
CA THR A 235 -5.65 -6.62 14.65
C THR A 235 -5.16 -7.67 13.65
N ALA A 236 -5.43 -8.95 13.92
CA ALA A 236 -5.01 -10.07 13.07
C ALA A 236 -5.55 -9.92 11.64
N SER A 237 -6.84 -9.62 11.48
CA SER A 237 -7.43 -9.44 10.15
C SER A 237 -6.86 -8.23 9.40
N SER A 238 -6.52 -7.13 10.09
CA SER A 238 -5.79 -6.01 9.45
C SER A 238 -4.42 -6.48 8.95
N ILE A 239 -3.63 -7.14 9.80
CA ILE A 239 -2.30 -7.62 9.42
C ILE A 239 -2.40 -8.54 8.20
N LEU A 240 -3.33 -9.50 8.22
CA LEU A 240 -3.55 -10.42 7.11
C LEU A 240 -3.95 -9.72 5.81
N ARG A 241 -4.85 -8.72 5.87
CA ARG A 241 -5.24 -7.95 4.69
C ARG A 241 -4.05 -7.22 4.08
N TYR A 242 -3.27 -6.49 4.86
CA TYR A 242 -2.18 -5.68 4.31
C TYR A 242 -0.96 -6.51 3.91
N ALA A 243 -0.62 -7.55 4.69
CA ALA A 243 0.49 -8.44 4.37
C ALA A 243 0.21 -9.30 3.12
N SER A 244 -1.03 -9.71 2.88
CA SER A 244 -1.40 -10.42 1.65
C SER A 244 -1.30 -9.52 0.41
N ILE A 245 -1.78 -8.27 0.49
CA ILE A 245 -1.63 -7.31 -0.60
C ILE A 245 -0.15 -7.08 -0.93
N GLY A 246 0.71 -6.92 0.08
CA GLY A 246 2.16 -6.78 -0.10
C GLY A 246 2.91 -8.10 -0.39
N GLY A 247 2.23 -9.25 -0.38
CA GLY A 247 2.83 -10.56 -0.63
C GLY A 247 3.78 -11.07 0.46
N HIS A 248 3.61 -10.65 1.72
CA HIS A 248 4.52 -10.95 2.83
C HIS A 248 4.10 -12.17 3.66
N LEU A 249 4.52 -13.36 3.21
CA LEU A 249 4.16 -14.65 3.82
C LEU A 249 4.46 -14.74 5.32
N ALA A 250 5.67 -14.39 5.74
CA ALA A 250 6.09 -14.50 7.15
C ALA A 250 5.19 -13.68 8.11
N VAL A 251 4.72 -12.51 7.67
CA VAL A 251 3.81 -11.67 8.45
C VAL A 251 2.40 -12.27 8.51
N MET A 252 1.93 -12.90 7.44
CA MET A 252 0.65 -13.61 7.42
C MET A 252 0.67 -14.83 8.35
N GLU A 253 1.74 -15.63 8.30
CA GLU A 253 1.93 -16.79 9.18
C GLU A 253 1.95 -16.36 10.65
N TYR A 254 2.74 -15.33 10.98
CA TYR A 254 2.75 -14.74 12.31
C TYR A 254 1.35 -14.37 12.80
N ALA A 255 0.55 -13.69 11.98
CA ALA A 255 -0.80 -13.28 12.35
C ALA A 255 -1.76 -14.47 12.55
N LEU A 256 -1.68 -15.49 11.70
CA LEU A 256 -2.50 -16.70 11.84
C LEU A 256 -2.10 -17.52 13.07
N ASP A 257 -0.81 -17.60 13.38
CA ASP A 257 -0.29 -18.39 14.51
C ASP A 257 -0.52 -17.70 15.86
N ASN A 258 -0.60 -16.37 15.86
CA ASN A 258 -0.74 -15.55 17.08
C ASN A 258 -2.14 -14.94 17.25
N SER A 259 -3.15 -15.50 16.58
CA SER A 259 -4.56 -15.06 16.71
C SER A 259 -5.49 -16.23 17.01
N ASN A 260 -6.66 -15.91 17.59
CA ASN A 260 -7.71 -16.90 17.86
C ASN A 260 -8.85 -16.83 16.84
N LEU A 261 -8.54 -16.49 15.59
CA LEU A 261 -9.54 -16.21 14.54
C LEU A 261 -10.50 -17.38 14.28
N LEU A 262 -10.07 -18.63 14.46
CA LEU A 262 -10.91 -19.82 14.27
C LEU A 262 -12.05 -19.93 15.30
N ASN A 263 -11.84 -19.43 16.52
CA ASN A 263 -12.76 -19.64 17.64
C ASN A 263 -13.55 -18.37 18.02
N GLU A 264 -13.32 -17.26 17.32
CA GLU A 264 -13.97 -15.97 17.61
C GLU A 264 -15.14 -15.68 16.67
N HIS A 265 -16.17 -15.01 17.17
CA HIS A 265 -17.23 -14.48 16.31
C HIS A 265 -16.69 -13.32 15.48
N LEU A 266 -16.57 -13.53 14.16
CA LEU A 266 -16.01 -12.53 13.26
C LEU A 266 -17.01 -11.40 13.00
N THR A 267 -16.56 -10.15 13.16
CA THR A 267 -17.34 -8.98 12.74
C THR A 267 -17.42 -8.91 11.21
N SER A 268 -18.35 -8.10 10.67
CA SER A 268 -18.44 -7.84 9.22
C SER A 268 -17.13 -7.28 8.65
N MET A 269 -16.48 -6.37 9.38
CA MET A 269 -15.18 -5.80 9.00
C MET A 269 -14.07 -6.86 9.01
N THR A 270 -14.02 -7.70 10.05
CA THR A 270 -13.06 -8.81 10.15
C THR A 270 -13.21 -9.76 8.97
N ARG A 271 -14.45 -10.19 8.65
CA ARG A 271 -14.71 -11.05 7.49
C ARG A 271 -14.28 -10.40 6.18
N ARG A 272 -14.57 -9.11 5.97
CA ARG A 272 -14.14 -8.37 4.78
C ARG A 272 -12.62 -8.39 4.63
N ASN A 273 -11.90 -8.08 5.71
CA ASN A 273 -10.43 -8.09 5.69
C ASN A 273 -9.86 -9.48 5.38
N LEU A 274 -10.42 -10.54 5.97
CA LEU A 274 -10.00 -11.92 5.69
C LEU A 274 -10.36 -12.34 4.25
N GLY A 275 -11.50 -11.90 3.71
CA GLY A 275 -11.87 -12.13 2.32
C GLY A 275 -10.91 -11.46 1.34
N THR A 276 -10.46 -10.24 1.63
CA THR A 276 -9.36 -9.59 0.90
C THR A 276 -8.08 -10.43 1.03
N ALA A 277 -7.72 -10.85 2.24
CA ALA A 277 -6.50 -11.63 2.44
C ALA A 277 -6.50 -12.96 1.67
N LEU A 278 -7.65 -13.63 1.63
CA LEU A 278 -7.88 -14.86 0.89
C LEU A 278 -7.75 -14.65 -0.63
N SER A 279 -8.13 -13.47 -1.12
CA SER A 279 -8.08 -13.14 -2.55
C SER A 279 -6.66 -12.78 -3.01
N TYR A 280 -5.86 -12.17 -2.14
CA TYR A 280 -4.52 -11.67 -2.46
C TYR A 280 -3.38 -12.60 -2.02
N THR A 281 -3.64 -13.63 -1.22
CA THR A 281 -2.57 -14.52 -0.75
C THR A 281 -1.89 -15.27 -1.90
N HIS A 282 -0.56 -15.34 -1.82
CA HIS A 282 0.27 -16.11 -2.76
C HIS A 282 0.53 -17.54 -2.30
N SER A 283 0.12 -17.89 -1.08
CA SER A 283 0.39 -19.20 -0.49
C SER A 283 -0.89 -20.05 -0.42
N PRO A 284 -0.91 -21.24 -1.05
CA PRO A 284 -1.98 -22.21 -0.90
C PRO A 284 -2.23 -22.66 0.55
N ASP A 285 -1.20 -22.69 1.39
CA ASP A 285 -1.34 -23.03 2.82
C ASP A 285 -2.10 -21.95 3.57
N VAL A 286 -1.70 -20.68 3.38
CA VAL A 286 -2.39 -19.53 3.96
C VAL A 286 -3.82 -19.45 3.44
N TYR A 287 -4.04 -19.70 2.15
CA TYR A 287 -5.37 -19.76 1.54
C TYR A 287 -6.27 -20.76 2.28
N ARG A 288 -5.81 -22.00 2.46
CA ARG A 288 -6.57 -23.05 3.14
C ARG A 288 -6.92 -22.66 4.58
N ARG A 289 -5.97 -22.08 5.32
CA ARG A 289 -6.19 -21.63 6.71
C ARG A 289 -7.22 -20.50 6.76
N LEU A 290 -7.13 -19.51 5.88
CA LEU A 290 -8.04 -18.36 5.83
C LEU A 290 -9.47 -18.77 5.48
N ALA A 291 -9.63 -19.67 4.51
CA ALA A 291 -10.96 -20.11 4.13
C ALA A 291 -11.58 -21.03 5.20
N ALA A 292 -10.81 -21.89 5.86
CA ALA A 292 -11.30 -22.63 7.04
C ALA A 292 -11.79 -21.69 8.18
N ILE A 293 -11.13 -20.55 8.39
CA ILE A 293 -11.58 -19.51 9.33
C ILE A 293 -12.92 -18.89 8.91
N LEU A 294 -13.06 -18.54 7.63
CA LEU A 294 -14.27 -17.90 7.11
C LEU A 294 -15.48 -18.85 7.08
N GLU A 295 -15.24 -20.14 6.93
CA GLU A 295 -16.25 -21.19 6.75
C GLU A 295 -16.49 -22.01 8.03
N GLN A 296 -15.91 -21.60 9.16
CA GLN A 296 -15.98 -22.27 10.47
C GLN A 296 -15.63 -23.77 10.41
N GLY A 297 -14.61 -24.14 9.63
CA GLY A 297 -14.06 -25.49 9.59
C GLY A 297 -14.55 -26.39 8.45
N LEU A 298 -15.30 -25.85 7.48
CA LEU A 298 -15.58 -26.53 6.21
C LEU A 298 -14.43 -26.38 5.21
N ASP A 299 -14.34 -27.28 4.24
CA ASP A 299 -13.36 -27.19 3.16
C ASP A 299 -13.61 -25.89 2.36
N PRO A 300 -12.60 -25.01 2.20
CA PRO A 300 -12.64 -23.78 1.39
C PRO A 300 -13.34 -23.85 0.03
N PHE A 301 -13.40 -25.04 -0.57
CA PHE A 301 -13.97 -25.29 -1.88
C PHE A 301 -15.39 -25.86 -1.83
N GLU A 302 -15.89 -26.24 -0.66
CA GLU A 302 -17.26 -26.74 -0.48
C GLU A 302 -18.29 -25.62 -0.35
N THR A 303 -17.91 -24.42 0.13
CA THR A 303 -18.86 -23.33 0.35
C THR A 303 -18.65 -22.10 -0.54
N THR A 304 -17.59 -22.07 -1.34
CA THR A 304 -17.36 -20.99 -2.31
C THR A 304 -18.25 -21.14 -3.53
N THR A 305 -18.87 -20.04 -3.96
CA THR A 305 -19.61 -20.07 -5.22
C THR A 305 -18.63 -20.22 -6.37
N ARG A 306 -19.09 -20.81 -7.49
CA ARG A 306 -18.27 -20.94 -8.70
C ARG A 306 -17.71 -19.58 -9.16
N ASP A 307 -18.49 -18.52 -9.01
CA ASP A 307 -18.09 -17.13 -9.32
C ASP A 307 -16.94 -16.63 -8.43
N ASP A 308 -16.92 -16.99 -7.15
CA ASP A 308 -15.84 -16.63 -6.23
C ASP A 308 -14.51 -17.25 -6.65
N VAL A 309 -14.53 -18.53 -7.06
CA VAL A 309 -13.31 -19.22 -7.48
C VAL A 309 -12.79 -18.67 -8.80
N TYR A 310 -13.67 -18.37 -9.78
CA TYR A 310 -13.25 -17.71 -11.02
C TYR A 310 -12.66 -16.32 -10.78
N SER A 311 -13.30 -15.52 -9.92
CA SER A 311 -12.79 -14.19 -9.55
C SER A 311 -11.39 -14.27 -8.93
N ARG A 312 -11.16 -15.24 -8.05
CA ARG A 312 -9.83 -15.50 -7.45
C ARG A 312 -8.81 -16.01 -8.46
N LEU A 313 -9.22 -16.88 -9.38
CA LEU A 313 -8.36 -17.38 -10.44
C LEU A 313 -7.93 -16.25 -11.38
N ASP A 314 -8.86 -15.39 -11.80
CA ASP A 314 -8.60 -14.21 -12.62
C ASP A 314 -7.65 -13.23 -11.89
N LEU A 315 -7.88 -12.96 -10.61
CA LEU A 315 -7.00 -12.11 -9.81
C LEU A 315 -5.58 -12.71 -9.69
N ALA A 316 -5.46 -13.99 -9.34
CA ALA A 316 -4.17 -14.68 -9.23
C ALA A 316 -3.43 -14.69 -10.58
N ALA A 317 -4.14 -14.88 -11.70
CA ALA A 317 -3.57 -14.81 -13.04
C ALA A 317 -3.07 -13.39 -13.38
N ARG A 318 -3.86 -12.35 -13.08
CA ARG A 318 -3.45 -10.94 -13.30
C ARG A 318 -2.22 -10.55 -12.49
N GLN A 319 -2.07 -11.12 -11.30
CA GLN A 319 -0.90 -10.91 -10.42
C GLN A 319 0.31 -11.76 -10.83
N GLY A 320 0.17 -12.67 -11.80
CA GLY A 320 1.24 -13.60 -12.17
C GLY A 320 1.54 -14.65 -11.10
N ASN A 321 0.61 -14.89 -10.17
CA ASN A 321 0.75 -15.83 -9.07
C ASN A 321 0.52 -17.27 -9.55
N THR A 322 1.55 -17.83 -10.21
CA THR A 322 1.44 -19.15 -10.87
C THR A 322 1.16 -20.29 -9.90
N GLU A 323 1.64 -20.22 -8.66
CA GLU A 323 1.39 -21.24 -7.63
C GLU A 323 -0.08 -21.29 -7.23
N MET A 324 -0.69 -20.13 -6.96
CA MET A 324 -2.11 -20.07 -6.64
C MET A 324 -2.97 -20.46 -7.84
N VAL A 325 -2.61 -20.04 -9.06
CA VAL A 325 -3.29 -20.50 -10.29
C VAL A 325 -3.26 -22.02 -10.38
N ARG A 326 -2.08 -22.66 -10.24
CA ARG A 326 -1.98 -24.13 -10.24
C ARG A 326 -2.82 -24.77 -9.15
N HIS A 327 -2.80 -24.21 -7.94
CA HIS A 327 -3.57 -24.74 -6.82
C HIS A 327 -5.07 -24.65 -7.08
N LEU A 328 -5.59 -23.51 -7.53
CA LEU A 328 -7.01 -23.34 -7.85
C LEU A 328 -7.45 -24.25 -9.01
N LEU A 329 -6.64 -24.38 -10.07
CA LEU A 329 -6.94 -25.24 -11.22
C LEU A 329 -6.99 -26.73 -10.85
N ARG A 330 -6.21 -27.17 -9.87
CA ARG A 330 -6.19 -28.57 -9.39
C ARG A 330 -7.45 -28.96 -8.60
N GLN A 331 -8.31 -28.00 -8.25
CA GLN A 331 -9.52 -28.23 -7.45
C GLN A 331 -10.74 -28.54 -8.31
N ASP A 332 -10.56 -29.19 -9.47
CA ASP A 332 -11.62 -29.57 -10.43
C ASP A 332 -12.59 -28.44 -10.81
N LEU A 333 -12.05 -27.22 -11.01
CA LEU A 333 -12.82 -26.16 -11.68
C LEU A 333 -13.23 -26.66 -13.06
N CYS A 334 -14.52 -26.82 -13.30
CA CYS A 334 -15.09 -27.18 -14.59
C CYS A 334 -14.96 -26.00 -15.58
N LEU A 335 -13.74 -25.63 -15.97
CA LEU A 335 -13.44 -24.45 -16.79
C LEU A 335 -14.10 -24.49 -18.19
N ASN A 336 -14.46 -25.67 -18.66
CA ASN A 336 -14.88 -25.91 -20.04
C ASN A 336 -16.36 -26.26 -20.22
N GLN A 337 -17.25 -25.96 -19.26
CA GLN A 337 -18.68 -26.17 -19.47
C GLN A 337 -19.29 -24.99 -20.26
N PRO A 338 -19.81 -25.22 -21.49
CA PRO A 338 -20.47 -24.17 -22.26
C PRO A 338 -21.77 -23.76 -21.55
N GLY A 339 -21.89 -22.48 -21.18
CA GLY A 339 -23.10 -21.91 -20.54
C GLY A 339 -22.93 -21.40 -19.11
N ALA A 340 -21.73 -21.49 -18.52
CA ALA A 340 -21.45 -21.13 -17.12
C ALA A 340 -21.46 -19.62 -16.77
N HIS A 341 -21.99 -18.74 -17.64
CA HIS A 341 -22.09 -17.30 -17.36
C HIS A 341 -23.36 -16.89 -16.60
N THR A 342 -24.23 -17.83 -16.29
CA THR A 342 -25.48 -17.55 -15.57
C THR A 342 -25.84 -18.77 -14.73
N ASN A 343 -25.53 -18.73 -13.44
CA ASN A 343 -26.31 -19.24 -12.30
C ASN A 343 -25.37 -19.66 -11.16
N ALA A 344 -25.66 -19.13 -9.98
CA ALA A 344 -24.98 -19.40 -8.71
C ALA A 344 -25.27 -20.84 -8.22
N GLU A 345 -24.82 -21.85 -8.96
CA GLU A 345 -24.86 -23.23 -8.50
C GLU A 345 -23.60 -23.57 -7.69
N PRO A 346 -23.74 -24.18 -6.49
CA PRO A 346 -22.61 -24.67 -5.71
C PRO A 346 -21.88 -25.81 -6.44
N LEU A 347 -20.57 -25.93 -6.18
CA LEU A 347 -19.75 -27.01 -6.74
C LEU A 347 -20.31 -28.38 -6.30
N PRO A 348 -20.30 -29.40 -7.19
CA PRO A 348 -20.82 -30.72 -6.84
C PRO A 348 -19.99 -31.35 -5.72
N HIS A 349 -20.67 -31.81 -4.66
CA HIS A 349 -20.05 -32.54 -3.55
C HIS A 349 -19.33 -33.80 -4.05
N LYS A 350 -18.08 -34.00 -3.60
CA LYS A 350 -17.35 -35.25 -3.79
C LYS A 350 -18.12 -36.39 -3.13
N GLN A 351 -18.54 -37.37 -3.93
CA GLN A 351 -18.87 -38.71 -3.44
C GLN A 351 -17.67 -39.62 -3.66
N GLY A 352 -17.09 -40.15 -2.57
CA GLY A 352 -16.15 -41.27 -2.57
C GLY A 352 -14.68 -40.89 -2.54
#